data_AF-A0A537GLC8-F1
#
_entry.id   AF-A0A537GLC8-F1
#
_cell.length_a   1.000
_cell.length_b   1.000
_cell.length_c   1.000
_cell.angle_alpha   90.00
_cell.angle_beta   90.00
_cell.angle_gamma   90.00
#
_symmetry.space_group_name_H-M   'P 1'
#
loop_
_entity.id
_entity.type
_entity.pdbx_description
1 polymer ?
#
loop_
_entity_poly.entity_id
_entity_poly.type
_entity_poly.pdbx_seq_one_letter_code
_entity_poly.pdbx_strand_id
1 'polypeptide(L)'
;MHFHSRRRPNLRNLTVGNDEETRHHDLSETVRIASASMRILASFKRDDSRIRRVIASKYGERRTARTGHLLHTTTKTIVAAAVQQRQAIVLEDIRGIRCLYRKGNGQT
;
A
#
# COMPACT_ATOMS: atom_id res chain seq x y z
N MET A 1 -14.72 -8.89 21.96
CA MET A 1 -14.38 -8.45 20.59
C MET A 1 -13.02 -9.03 20.25
N HIS A 2 -12.97 -10.16 19.54
CA HIS A 2 -11.73 -10.82 19.15
C HIS A 2 -11.95 -11.42 17.77
N PHE A 3 -11.19 -10.99 16.76
CA PHE A 3 -11.11 -11.67 15.48
C PHE A 3 -9.66 -11.83 15.06
N HIS A 4 -9.29 -13.08 14.80
CA HIS A 4 -7.99 -13.52 14.31
C HIS A 4 -8.04 -13.57 12.77
N SER A 5 -7.39 -12.64 12.09
CA SER A 5 -7.13 -12.76 10.64
C SER A 5 -5.95 -13.71 10.43
N ARG A 6 -6.21 -14.96 10.02
CA ARG A 6 -5.17 -15.93 9.59
C ARG A 6 -4.75 -15.72 8.12
N ARG A 7 -4.60 -14.49 7.64
CA ARG A 7 -3.92 -14.23 6.35
C ARG A 7 -2.89 -13.13 6.53
N ARG A 8 -1.63 -13.49 6.24
CA ARG A 8 -0.49 -12.59 6.37
C ARG A 8 -0.79 -11.28 5.63
N PRO A 9 -0.36 -10.12 6.16
CA PRO A 9 -0.47 -8.87 5.44
C PRO A 9 0.12 -9.02 4.03
N ASN A 10 -0.48 -8.35 3.06
CA ASN A 10 0.02 -8.32 1.69
C ASN A 10 -0.20 -6.90 1.16
N LEU A 11 0.81 -6.35 0.49
CA LEU A 11 0.81 -4.97 0.00
C LEU A 11 -0.19 -4.74 -1.15
N ARG A 12 -0.80 -5.81 -1.67
CA ARG A 12 -1.69 -5.78 -2.84
C ARG A 12 -3.16 -5.75 -2.48
N ASN A 13 -3.53 -5.93 -1.22
CA ASN A 13 -4.93 -5.97 -0.82
C ASN A 13 -5.15 -5.27 0.52
N LEU A 14 -6.24 -4.52 0.59
CA LEU A 14 -6.80 -4.04 1.85
C LEU A 14 -8.08 -4.83 2.10
N THR A 15 -8.10 -5.62 3.17
CA THR A 15 -9.25 -6.42 3.56
C THR A 15 -9.99 -5.70 4.67
N VAL A 16 -11.30 -5.54 4.51
CA VAL A 16 -12.22 -5.02 5.53
C VAL A 16 -13.32 -6.04 5.70
N GLY A 17 -13.65 -6.42 6.93
CA GLY A 17 -14.74 -7.35 7.17
C GLY A 17 -15.48 -7.03 8.46
N ASN A 18 -16.76 -7.38 8.47
CA ASN A 18 -17.61 -7.42 9.66
C ASN A 18 -18.21 -8.83 9.80
N ASP A 19 -19.09 -9.06 10.78
CA ASP A 19 -19.67 -10.38 11.06
C ASP A 19 -20.52 -10.94 9.90
N GLU A 20 -20.92 -10.11 8.94
CA GLU A 20 -21.77 -10.48 7.80
C GLU A 20 -21.00 -10.62 6.48
N GLU A 21 -20.00 -9.77 6.23
CA GLU A 21 -19.32 -9.71 4.93
C GLU A 21 -17.83 -9.35 5.06
N THR A 22 -17.00 -9.97 4.21
CA THR A 22 -15.60 -9.58 4.00
C THR A 22 -15.41 -9.00 2.60
N ARG A 23 -14.93 -7.76 2.52
CA ARG A 23 -14.62 -7.04 1.28
C ARG A 23 -13.11 -6.89 1.09
N HIS A 24 -12.68 -7.13 -0.14
CA HIS A 24 -11.28 -6.95 -0.54
C HIS A 24 -11.17 -5.78 -1.51
N HIS A 25 -10.34 -4.80 -1.17
CA HIS A 25 -9.95 -3.73 -2.07
C HIS A 25 -8.61 -4.07 -2.71
N ASP A 26 -8.58 -4.11 -4.05
CA ASP A 26 -7.36 -4.35 -4.81
C ASP A 26 -6.47 -3.09 -4.78
N LEU A 27 -5.29 -3.24 -4.21
CA LEU A 27 -4.23 -2.23 -4.17
C LEU A 27 -3.07 -2.59 -5.10
N SER A 28 -3.20 -3.60 -5.95
CA SER A 28 -2.16 -4.04 -6.89
C SER A 28 -1.63 -2.90 -7.78
N GLU A 29 -2.47 -1.93 -8.11
CA GLU A 29 -2.05 -0.75 -8.88
C GLU A 29 -1.01 0.09 -8.14
N THR A 30 -1.09 0.20 -6.82
CA THR A 30 -0.07 0.92 -6.03
C THR A 30 1.29 0.22 -6.12
N VAL A 31 1.30 -1.11 -6.11
CA VAL A 31 2.50 -1.94 -6.25
C VAL A 31 3.07 -1.84 -7.68
N ARG A 32 2.20 -1.79 -8.70
CA ARG A 32 2.62 -1.56 -10.10
C ARG A 32 3.28 -0.20 -10.28
N ILE A 33 2.67 0.87 -9.76
CA ILE A 33 3.21 2.23 -9.82
C ILE A 33 4.59 2.30 -9.14
N ALA A 34 4.73 1.67 -7.97
CA ALA A 34 6.02 1.59 -7.28
C ALA A 34 7.08 0.85 -8.12
N SER A 35 6.70 -0.28 -8.70
CA SER A 35 7.60 -1.12 -9.50
C SER A 35 8.06 -0.44 -10.78
N ALA A 36 7.15 0.23 -11.50
CA ALA A 36 7.47 1.00 -12.70
C ALA A 36 8.43 2.15 -12.38
N SER A 37 8.19 2.88 -11.28
CA SER A 37 9.07 3.97 -10.83
C SER A 37 10.47 3.46 -10.50
N MET A 38 10.58 2.32 -9.80
CA MET A 38 11.89 1.71 -9.51
C MET A 38 12.62 1.27 -10.77
N ARG A 39 11.93 0.67 -11.75
CA ARG A 39 12.53 0.25 -13.02
C ARG A 39 13.10 1.43 -13.81
N ILE A 40 12.36 2.54 -13.86
CA ILE A 40 12.83 3.79 -14.48
C ILE A 40 14.07 4.32 -13.74
N LEU A 41 14.09 4.33 -12.41
CA LEU A 41 15.25 4.79 -11.65
C LEU A 41 16.49 3.88 -11.76
N ALA A 42 16.27 2.59 -12.00
CA ALA A 42 17.34 1.61 -12.18
C ALA A 42 17.99 1.70 -13.56
N SER A 43 17.29 2.20 -14.59
CA SER A 43 17.84 2.31 -15.95
C SER A 43 18.83 3.47 -16.15
N PHE A 44 18.94 4.40 -15.20
CA PHE A 44 19.91 5.50 -15.26
C PHE A 44 21.29 5.05 -14.71
N LYS A 45 22.36 5.24 -15.50
CA LYS A 45 23.74 4.93 -15.10
C LYS A 45 24.26 5.93 -14.04
N ARG A 46 25.35 5.54 -13.36
CA ARG A 46 25.90 6.25 -12.17
C ARG A 46 26.42 7.67 -12.46
N ASP A 47 26.89 7.96 -13.68
CA ASP A 47 27.48 9.27 -14.00
C ASP A 47 26.44 10.39 -14.14
N ASP A 48 25.16 10.05 -14.33
CA ASP A 48 24.07 11.01 -14.47
C ASP A 48 23.44 11.39 -13.11
N SER A 49 24.24 11.55 -12.06
CA SER A 49 23.76 11.76 -10.68
C SER A 49 22.77 12.93 -10.54
N ARG A 50 23.01 14.03 -11.27
CA ARG A 50 22.11 15.21 -11.31
C ARG A 50 20.78 14.88 -11.97
N ILE A 51 20.81 14.23 -13.13
CA ILE A 51 19.60 13.82 -13.88
C ILE A 51 18.81 12.79 -13.07
N ARG A 52 19.51 11.85 -12.43
CA ARG A 52 18.92 10.83 -11.56
C ARG A 52 18.16 11.42 -10.38
N ARG A 53 18.70 12.48 -9.75
CA ARG A 53 18.02 13.17 -8.64
C ARG A 53 16.73 13.86 -9.10
N VAL A 54 16.77 14.57 -10.23
CA VAL A 54 15.60 15.27 -10.79
C VAL A 54 14.49 14.28 -11.16
N ILE A 55 14.87 13.17 -11.80
CA ILE A 55 13.94 12.11 -12.19
C ILE A 55 13.40 11.40 -10.94
N ALA A 56 14.24 11.11 -9.95
CA ALA A 56 13.79 10.54 -8.67
C ALA A 56 12.77 11.44 -7.95
N SER A 57 13.00 12.75 -7.93
CA SER A 57 12.02 13.70 -7.37
C SER A 57 10.70 13.64 -8.14
N LYS A 58 10.75 13.82 -9.47
CA LYS A 58 9.56 13.85 -10.32
C LYS A 58 8.73 12.57 -10.24
N TYR A 59 9.37 11.40 -10.31
CA TYR A 59 8.67 10.12 -10.24
C TYR A 59 8.29 9.76 -8.79
N GLY A 60 9.03 10.23 -7.79
CA GLY A 60 8.67 10.11 -6.38
C GLY A 60 7.40 10.90 -6.02
N GLU A 61 7.30 12.14 -6.50
CA GLU A 61 6.10 12.99 -6.36
C GLU A 61 4.90 12.36 -7.06
N ARG A 62 5.05 11.93 -8.31
CA ARG A 62 3.98 11.24 -9.06
C ARG A 62 3.49 9.98 -8.36
N ARG A 63 4.42 9.17 -7.84
CA ARG A 63 4.09 7.97 -7.07
C ARG A 63 3.30 8.33 -5.82
N THR A 64 3.78 9.31 -5.05
CA THR A 64 3.14 9.75 -3.81
C THR A 64 1.72 10.27 -4.06
N ALA A 65 1.54 11.09 -5.10
CA ALA A 65 0.23 11.62 -5.49
C ALA A 65 -0.75 10.50 -5.88
N ARG A 66 -0.33 9.55 -6.74
CA ARG A 66 -1.20 8.45 -7.18
C ARG A 66 -1.54 7.49 -6.04
N THR A 67 -0.55 7.12 -5.22
CA THR A 67 -0.78 6.26 -4.05
C THR A 67 -1.71 6.96 -3.06
N GLY A 68 -1.52 8.25 -2.80
CA GLY A 68 -2.39 9.05 -1.94
C GLY A 68 -3.83 9.10 -2.46
N HIS A 69 -4.03 9.31 -3.76
CA HIS A 69 -5.37 9.31 -4.36
C HIS A 69 -6.08 7.96 -4.21
N LEU A 70 -5.39 6.85 -4.51
CA LEU A 70 -5.96 5.51 -4.35
C LEU A 70 -6.33 5.23 -2.90
N LEU A 71 -5.43 5.51 -1.95
CA LEU A 71 -5.69 5.31 -0.52
C LEU A 71 -6.85 6.18 -0.03
N HIS A 72 -6.93 7.43 -0.47
CA HIS A 72 -8.02 8.34 -0.10
C HIS A 72 -9.37 7.81 -0.59
N THR A 73 -9.46 7.41 -1.87
CA THR A 73 -10.70 6.87 -2.45
C THR A 73 -11.13 5.59 -1.74
N THR A 74 -10.22 4.65 -1.50
CA THR A 74 -10.54 3.41 -0.79
C THR A 74 -10.98 3.69 0.65
N THR A 75 -10.25 4.52 1.38
CA THR A 75 -10.60 4.86 2.78
C THR A 75 -11.96 5.55 2.85
N LYS A 76 -12.26 6.44 1.90
CA LYS A 76 -13.57 7.10 1.81
C LYS A 76 -14.70 6.09 1.62
N THR A 77 -14.52 5.07 0.77
CA THR A 77 -15.53 4.01 0.60
C THR A 77 -15.75 3.18 1.86
N ILE A 78 -14.68 2.87 2.60
CA ILE A 78 -14.75 2.10 3.84
C ILE A 78 -15.48 2.89 4.92
N VAL A 79 -15.11 4.16 5.11
CA VAL A 79 -15.75 5.03 6.10
C VAL A 79 -17.22 5.26 5.76
N ALA A 80 -17.56 5.47 4.49
CA ALA A 80 -18.95 5.63 4.06
C ALA A 80 -19.80 4.39 4.39
N ALA A 81 -19.28 3.18 4.14
CA ALA A 81 -19.96 1.94 4.48
C ALA A 81 -20.16 1.79 6.00
N ALA A 82 -19.13 2.08 6.80
CA ALA A 82 -19.21 2.00 8.25
C ALA A 82 -20.25 2.98 8.83
N VAL A 83 -20.33 4.21 8.31
CA VAL A 83 -21.33 5.20 8.72
C VAL A 83 -22.74 4.74 8.38
N GLN A 84 -22.96 4.24 7.15
CA GLN A 84 -24.27 3.73 6.73
C GLN A 84 -24.75 2.58 7.61
N GLN A 85 -23.83 1.69 8.02
CA GLN A 85 -24.13 0.52 8.84
C GLN A 85 -24.07 0.81 10.35
N ARG A 86 -23.72 2.05 10.76
CA ARG A 86 -23.52 2.46 12.15
C ARG A 86 -22.51 1.58 12.91
N GLN A 87 -21.44 1.17 12.22
CA GLN A 87 -20.40 0.30 12.75
C GLN A 87 -19.15 1.10 13.15
N ALA A 88 -18.44 0.59 14.16
CA ALA A 88 -17.11 1.10 14.53
C ALA A 88 -16.03 0.48 13.64
N ILE A 89 -15.01 1.27 13.29
CA ILE A 89 -13.85 0.80 12.52
C ILE A 89 -12.72 0.47 13.51
N VAL A 90 -12.20 -0.75 13.44
CA VAL A 90 -11.01 -1.19 14.18
C VAL A 90 -9.92 -1.51 13.17
N LEU A 91 -8.70 -1.01 13.41
CA LEU A 91 -7.54 -1.23 12.56
C LEU A 91 -6.54 -2.15 13.25
N GLU A 92 -5.91 -3.05 12.49
CA GLU A 92 -4.84 -3.90 12.98
C GLU A 92 -3.58 -3.09 13.28
N ASP A 93 -2.93 -3.40 14.40
CA ASP A 93 -1.62 -2.85 14.72
C ASP A 93 -0.54 -3.53 13.87
N ILE A 94 -0.07 -2.81 12.86
CA ILE A 94 0.96 -3.28 11.93
C ILE A 94 2.37 -2.77 12.28
N ARG A 95 2.63 -2.38 13.54
CA ARG A 95 4.00 -2.04 13.99
C ARG A 95 4.96 -3.19 13.66
N GLY A 96 6.13 -2.86 13.10
CA GLY A 96 7.15 -3.84 12.72
C GLY A 96 6.95 -4.52 11.36
N ILE A 97 5.84 -4.28 10.65
CA ILE A 97 5.59 -4.88 9.33
C ILE A 97 6.69 -4.57 8.30
N ARG A 98 7.29 -3.37 8.35
CA ARG A 98 8.41 -2.99 7.46
C ARG A 98 9.65 -3.84 7.68
N CYS A 99 9.85 -4.36 8.90
CA CYS A 99 10.95 -5.26 9.19
C CYS A 99 10.74 -6.61 8.49
N LEU A 100 9.49 -7.10 8.40
CA LEU A 100 9.16 -8.38 7.74
C LEU A 100 9.48 -8.41 6.24
N TYR A 101 9.41 -7.27 5.54
CA TYR A 101 9.61 -7.19 4.08
C TYR A 101 11.00 -6.70 3.64
N ARG A 102 12.01 -6.65 4.52
CA ARG A 102 13.38 -6.36 4.07
C ARG A 102 13.90 -7.53 3.24
N LYS A 103 14.47 -7.21 2.06
CA LYS A 103 15.21 -8.16 1.21
C LYS A 103 16.33 -8.76 2.06
N GLY A 104 16.22 -10.03 2.45
CA GLY A 104 17.18 -10.72 3.31
C GLY A 104 16.59 -11.50 4.50
N ASN A 105 15.29 -11.43 4.77
CA ASN A 105 14.69 -12.06 5.95
C ASN A 105 14.48 -13.59 5.89
N GLY A 106 15.27 -14.31 5.08
CA GLY A 106 15.30 -15.78 5.12
C GLY A 106 13.94 -16.47 4.89
N GLN A 107 13.00 -15.83 4.18
CA GLN A 107 11.81 -16.53 3.72
C GLN A 107 12.19 -17.42 2.54
N THR A 108 12.66 -18.63 2.86
CA THR A 108 12.63 -19.82 2.01
C THR A 108 11.19 -20.23 1.72
#